data_AF-A0A1E7KXR9-F1
#
_entry.id   AF-A0A1E7KXR9-F1
#
_cell.length_a   1.000
_cell.length_b   1.000
_cell.length_c   1.000
_cell.angle_alpha   90.00
_cell.angle_beta   90.00
_cell.angle_gamma   90.00
#
_symmetry.space_group_name_H-M   'P 1'
#
loop_
_entity.id
_entity.type
_entity.pdbx_description
1 polymer ?
#
loop_
_entity_poly.entity_id
_entity_poly.type
_entity_poly.pdbx_seq_one_letter_code
_entity_poly.pdbx_strand_id
1 'polypeptide(L)'
;MGTSTRWKGPGGGPWSAAGGRLAQWNPDRPHAEERLEEIAADYLTALHQTIRTDRSAFGLYDAVLAAGDRLALQMSSLREEHPDSAEAFMALLAEQVGGDGGTVTDACIRRAAVAAGRDVLAQHPELEQAWASGDTGGRGFPSDILCDLYRLFFGDVVAEFLRSVVAEHVKLAVPVLAGADPGDQIADWIADQVLTLVPDPCEKAAEVTDSVDEAGAAVEAVENPVSVLPAIARSLVPHAARGVLGLITGEEETAA
;
A
#
# COMPACT_ATOMS: atom_id res chain seq x y z
N MET A 1 20.28 -0.26 28.08
CA MET A 1 20.91 0.92 27.45
C MET A 1 20.68 0.82 25.96
N GLY A 2 19.64 1.47 25.43
CA GLY A 2 19.38 1.54 23.99
C GLY A 2 19.54 2.98 23.56
N THR A 3 20.64 3.29 22.87
CA THR A 3 20.78 4.56 22.17
C THR A 3 19.89 4.50 20.94
N SER A 4 18.64 4.93 21.07
CA SER A 4 17.81 5.29 19.92
C SER A 4 18.57 6.38 19.18
N THR A 5 19.35 5.99 18.17
CA THR A 5 19.92 6.92 17.21
C THR A 5 18.73 7.57 16.54
N ARG A 6 18.49 8.85 16.88
CA ARG A 6 17.48 9.71 16.27
C ARG A 6 17.43 9.38 14.78
N TRP A 7 16.33 8.79 14.32
CA TRP A 7 16.10 8.62 12.90
C TRP A 7 16.25 10.00 12.28
N LYS A 8 17.22 10.16 11.38
CA LYS A 8 17.47 11.46 10.75
C LYS A 8 16.29 11.91 9.87
N GLY A 9 15.38 10.99 9.56
CA GLY A 9 14.23 11.24 8.72
C GLY A 9 14.61 11.60 7.28
N PRO A 10 13.63 11.74 6.39
CA PRO A 10 13.86 12.38 5.11
C PRO A 10 14.27 13.85 5.32
N GLY A 11 15.28 14.29 4.58
CA GLY A 11 15.83 15.63 4.71
C GLY A 11 16.80 15.97 3.59
N GLY A 12 17.19 17.24 3.49
CA GLY A 12 18.02 17.74 2.39
C GLY A 12 17.19 18.15 1.16
N GLY A 13 17.89 18.60 0.11
CA GLY A 13 17.36 19.38 -1.02
C GLY A 13 15.87 19.18 -1.37
N PRO A 14 15.50 18.09 -2.07
CA PRO A 14 14.11 17.88 -2.52
C PRO A 14 13.08 17.85 -1.37
N TRP A 15 13.41 17.19 -0.26
CA TRP A 15 12.54 17.11 0.92
C TRP A 15 12.31 18.45 1.60
N SER A 16 13.38 19.26 1.73
CA SER A 16 13.30 20.60 2.31
C SER A 16 12.54 21.58 1.41
N ALA A 17 12.64 21.42 0.09
CA ALA A 17 11.85 22.20 -0.86
C ALA A 17 10.34 21.89 -0.72
N ALA A 18 9.96 20.61 -0.71
CA ALA A 18 8.58 20.18 -0.51
C ALA A 18 8.02 20.66 0.86
N GLY A 19 8.80 20.48 1.93
CA GLY A 19 8.46 20.98 3.27
C GLY A 19 8.30 22.51 3.33
N GLY A 20 9.17 23.24 2.61
CA GLY A 20 9.08 24.69 2.51
C GLY A 20 7.83 25.18 1.77
N ARG A 21 7.40 24.46 0.73
CA ARG A 21 6.12 24.74 0.03
C ARG A 21 4.93 24.43 0.91
N LEU A 22 4.94 23.30 1.61
CA LEU A 22 3.90 22.91 2.56
C LEU A 22 3.75 23.93 3.69
N ALA A 23 4.86 24.45 4.24
CA ALA A 23 4.82 25.47 5.28
C ALA A 23 4.19 26.81 4.81
N GLN A 24 4.13 27.04 3.49
CA GLN A 24 3.51 28.22 2.87
C GLN A 24 2.10 27.95 2.36
N TRP A 25 1.64 26.69 2.40
CA TRP A 25 0.30 26.33 1.98
C TRP A 25 -0.74 26.95 2.92
N ASN A 26 -1.83 27.41 2.34
CA ASN A 26 -2.93 28.04 3.07
C ASN A 26 -4.26 27.58 2.47
N PRO A 27 -5.12 26.90 3.25
CA PRO A 27 -6.39 26.37 2.77
C PRO A 27 -7.39 27.46 2.32
N ASP A 28 -7.25 28.70 2.79
CA ASP A 28 -8.15 29.81 2.46
C ASP A 28 -7.84 30.45 1.09
N ARG A 29 -6.80 29.99 0.39
CA ARG A 29 -6.45 30.55 -0.92
C ARG A 29 -7.20 29.86 -2.06
N PRO A 30 -7.48 30.58 -3.16
CA PRO A 30 -7.96 29.96 -4.39
C PRO A 30 -7.00 28.86 -4.85
N HIS A 31 -7.54 27.73 -5.34
CA HIS A 31 -6.78 26.57 -5.81
C HIS A 31 -5.90 25.92 -4.73
N ALA A 32 -6.30 25.98 -3.46
CA ALA A 32 -5.53 25.36 -2.36
C ALA A 32 -5.39 23.84 -2.51
N GLU A 33 -6.41 23.16 -3.04
CA GLU A 33 -6.41 21.71 -3.30
C GLU A 33 -5.40 21.35 -4.40
N GLU A 34 -5.50 21.96 -5.59
CA GLU A 34 -4.53 21.78 -6.69
C GLU A 34 -3.08 22.03 -6.22
N ARG A 35 -2.88 23.06 -5.39
CA ARG A 35 -1.56 23.34 -4.79
C ARG A 35 -1.08 22.26 -3.84
N LEU A 36 -1.99 21.61 -3.12
CA LEU A 36 -1.66 20.53 -2.21
C LEU A 36 -1.28 19.27 -2.99
N GLU A 37 -1.95 18.98 -4.10
CA GLU A 37 -1.57 17.91 -5.03
C GLU A 37 -0.17 18.12 -5.61
N GLU A 38 0.16 19.35 -6.05
CA GLU A 38 1.52 19.68 -6.49
C GLU A 38 2.57 19.45 -5.39
N ILE A 39 2.23 19.71 -4.13
CA ILE A 39 3.11 19.46 -2.98
C ILE A 39 3.25 17.96 -2.72
N ALA A 40 2.16 17.20 -2.83
CA ALA A 40 2.17 15.74 -2.74
C ALA A 40 3.07 15.13 -3.83
N ALA A 41 2.97 15.63 -5.07
CA ALA A 41 3.82 15.23 -6.18
C ALA A 41 5.32 15.50 -5.91
N ASP A 42 5.65 16.63 -5.28
CA ASP A 42 7.03 16.95 -4.88
C ASP A 42 7.56 15.95 -3.82
N TYR A 43 6.73 15.60 -2.83
CA TYR A 43 7.10 14.59 -1.82
C TYR A 43 7.30 13.20 -2.43
N LEU A 44 6.40 12.77 -3.31
CA LEU A 44 6.52 11.50 -4.03
C LEU A 44 7.78 11.47 -4.90
N THR A 45 8.06 12.57 -5.61
CA THR A 45 9.28 12.73 -6.40
C THR A 45 10.53 12.66 -5.54
N ALA A 46 10.54 13.33 -4.39
CA ALA A 46 11.65 13.29 -3.44
C ALA A 46 11.88 11.86 -2.90
N LEU A 47 10.81 11.11 -2.61
CA LEU A 47 10.89 9.71 -2.22
C LEU A 47 11.54 8.86 -3.32
N HIS A 48 10.99 8.90 -4.52
CA HIS A 48 11.49 8.11 -5.65
C HIS A 48 12.95 8.44 -5.97
N GLN A 49 13.33 9.72 -5.97
CA GLN A 49 14.73 10.12 -6.17
C GLN A 49 15.65 9.57 -5.06
N THR A 50 15.19 9.60 -3.81
CA THR A 50 15.96 9.10 -2.67
C THR A 50 16.17 7.58 -2.79
N ILE A 51 15.10 6.83 -3.06
CA ILE A 51 15.17 5.36 -3.18
C ILE A 51 15.97 4.92 -4.41
N ARG A 52 15.90 5.65 -5.53
CA ARG A 52 16.76 5.40 -6.70
C ARG A 52 18.24 5.64 -6.41
N THR A 53 18.56 6.64 -5.57
CA THR A 53 19.94 6.97 -5.19
C THR A 53 20.49 5.98 -4.16
N ASP A 54 19.67 5.62 -3.17
CA ASP A 54 19.99 4.68 -2.12
C ASP A 54 18.76 3.80 -1.85
N ARG A 55 18.79 2.57 -2.38
CA ARG A 55 17.70 1.60 -2.22
C ARG A 55 17.48 1.18 -0.76
N SER A 56 18.49 1.34 0.09
CA SER A 56 18.40 1.04 1.53
C SER A 56 17.83 2.20 2.34
N ALA A 57 17.56 3.35 1.70
CA ALA A 57 17.02 4.51 2.38
C ALA A 57 15.72 4.15 3.12
N PHE A 58 15.72 4.48 4.42
CA PHE A 58 14.62 4.21 5.35
C PHE A 58 14.28 2.72 5.56
N GLY A 59 15.05 1.79 4.98
CA GLY A 59 14.71 0.36 4.95
C GLY A 59 13.40 0.06 4.22
N LEU A 60 12.90 1.00 3.40
CA LEU A 60 11.55 0.93 2.85
C LEU A 60 11.40 -0.24 1.88
N TYR A 61 12.36 -0.41 0.97
CA TYR A 61 12.29 -1.45 -0.05
C TYR A 61 12.19 -2.86 0.55
N ASP A 62 13.10 -3.22 1.47
CA ASP A 62 13.12 -4.56 2.08
C ASP A 62 11.89 -4.79 2.96
N ALA A 63 11.42 -3.75 3.67
CA ALA A 63 10.24 -3.84 4.51
C ALA A 63 8.95 -4.02 3.69
N VAL A 64 8.81 -3.29 2.58
CA VAL A 64 7.68 -3.44 1.64
C VAL A 64 7.67 -4.84 1.03
N LEU A 65 8.83 -5.37 0.59
CA LEU A 65 8.93 -6.74 0.09
C LEU A 65 8.46 -7.76 1.13
N ALA A 66 9.01 -7.67 2.34
CA ALA A 66 8.68 -8.61 3.40
C ALA A 66 7.20 -8.55 3.80
N ALA A 67 6.61 -7.35 3.80
CA ALA A 67 5.20 -7.18 4.11
C ALA A 67 4.28 -7.65 2.97
N GLY A 68 4.64 -7.38 1.71
CA GLY A 68 3.93 -7.90 0.54
C GLY A 68 3.93 -9.43 0.49
N ASP A 69 5.07 -10.06 0.81
CA ASP A 69 5.16 -11.53 0.94
C ASP A 69 4.20 -12.06 2.02
N ARG A 70 4.13 -11.38 3.17
CA ARG A 70 3.20 -11.75 4.26
C ARG A 70 1.75 -11.55 3.85
N LEU A 71 1.42 -10.46 3.16
CA LEU A 71 0.07 -10.23 2.64
C LEU A 71 -0.33 -11.33 1.65
N ALA A 72 0.52 -11.64 0.67
CA ALA A 72 0.26 -12.70 -0.29
C ALA A 72 0.05 -14.06 0.39
N LEU A 73 0.79 -14.34 1.47
CA LEU A 73 0.55 -15.53 2.30
C LEU A 73 -0.85 -15.49 2.96
N GLN A 74 -1.21 -14.36 3.58
CA GLN A 74 -2.51 -14.19 4.27
C GLN A 74 -3.71 -14.24 3.32
N MET A 75 -3.56 -13.87 2.05
CA MET A 75 -4.61 -14.04 1.04
C MET A 75 -5.07 -15.51 0.93
N SER A 76 -4.18 -16.48 1.19
CA SER A 76 -4.56 -17.90 1.21
C SER A 76 -5.51 -18.20 2.37
N SER A 77 -5.17 -17.73 3.57
CA SER A 77 -5.97 -17.92 4.79
C SER A 77 -7.33 -17.22 4.67
N LEU A 78 -7.33 -15.97 4.21
CA LEU A 78 -8.55 -15.17 4.06
C LEU A 78 -9.52 -15.76 3.04
N ARG A 79 -9.01 -16.46 2.02
CA ARG A 79 -9.83 -17.16 1.03
C ARG A 79 -10.52 -18.40 1.61
N GLU A 80 -9.93 -19.01 2.62
CA GLU A 80 -10.47 -20.21 3.27
C GLU A 80 -11.41 -19.85 4.43
N GLU A 81 -11.05 -18.82 5.21
CA GLU A 81 -11.74 -18.47 6.44
C GLU A 81 -11.94 -16.95 6.56
N HIS A 82 -13.18 -16.53 6.82
CA HIS A 82 -13.47 -15.14 7.17
C HIS A 82 -13.02 -14.85 8.60
N PRO A 83 -12.42 -13.68 8.86
CA PRO A 83 -12.34 -13.14 10.21
C PRO A 83 -13.74 -13.01 10.84
N ASP A 84 -13.83 -13.07 12.17
CA ASP A 84 -15.11 -13.01 12.90
C ASP A 84 -15.80 -11.64 12.84
N SER A 85 -15.04 -10.57 12.59
CA SER A 85 -15.56 -9.20 12.49
C SER A 85 -14.60 -8.30 11.69
N ALA A 86 -15.06 -7.08 11.40
CA ALA A 86 -14.21 -6.03 10.82
C ALA A 86 -12.99 -5.76 11.71
N GLU A 87 -13.19 -5.62 13.02
CA GLU A 87 -12.08 -5.40 13.97
C GLU A 87 -11.09 -6.57 13.99
N ALA A 88 -11.58 -7.81 13.91
CA ALA A 88 -10.73 -9.00 13.84
C ALA A 88 -9.91 -9.03 12.55
N PHE A 89 -10.53 -8.67 11.41
CA PHE A 89 -9.83 -8.55 10.13
C PHE A 89 -8.70 -7.52 10.19
N MET A 90 -8.98 -6.34 10.74
CA MET A 90 -8.01 -5.25 10.83
C MET A 90 -6.87 -5.58 11.80
N ALA A 91 -7.18 -6.26 12.91
CA ALA A 91 -6.19 -6.76 13.86
C ALA A 91 -5.28 -7.81 13.20
N LEU A 92 -5.86 -8.73 12.43
CA LEU A 92 -5.13 -9.75 11.67
C LEU A 92 -4.18 -9.08 10.66
N LEU A 93 -4.63 -8.10 9.90
CA LEU A 93 -3.76 -7.38 8.95
C LEU A 93 -2.62 -6.65 9.66
N ALA A 94 -2.91 -5.93 10.74
CA ALA A 94 -1.89 -5.22 11.52
C ALA A 94 -0.81 -6.17 12.07
N GLU A 95 -1.20 -7.34 12.57
CA GLU A 95 -0.28 -8.31 13.14
C GLU A 95 0.48 -9.08 12.05
N GLN A 96 -0.25 -9.71 11.14
CA GLN A 96 0.31 -10.67 10.19
C GLN A 96 1.03 -10.00 9.02
N VAL A 97 0.53 -8.86 8.52
CA VAL A 97 1.16 -8.13 7.41
C VAL A 97 2.20 -7.14 7.95
N GLY A 98 1.87 -6.45 9.04
CA GLY A 98 2.75 -5.49 9.70
C GLY A 98 4.05 -6.08 10.25
N GLY A 99 3.99 -7.29 10.80
CA GLY A 99 5.13 -7.97 11.41
C GLY A 99 5.65 -7.30 12.70
N ASP A 100 6.66 -7.93 13.29
CA ASP A 100 7.20 -7.58 14.63
C ASP A 100 8.25 -6.45 14.61
N GLY A 101 8.42 -5.78 13.47
CA GLY A 101 9.42 -4.75 13.29
C GLY A 101 9.16 -3.49 14.14
N GLY A 102 10.24 -2.90 14.66
CA GLY A 102 10.21 -1.73 15.56
C GLY A 102 10.58 -0.39 14.90
N THR A 103 10.69 -0.33 13.58
CA THR A 103 11.09 0.90 12.86
C THR A 103 9.88 1.79 12.53
N VAL A 104 10.15 3.03 12.12
CA VAL A 104 9.12 3.95 11.60
C VAL A 104 8.44 3.35 10.37
N THR A 105 9.21 2.71 9.49
CA THR A 105 8.71 2.02 8.31
C THR A 105 7.77 0.87 8.69
N ASP A 106 8.12 0.07 9.69
CA ASP A 106 7.24 -1.02 10.17
C ASP A 106 5.92 -0.48 10.75
N ALA A 107 5.97 0.68 11.42
CA ALA A 107 4.77 1.35 11.90
C ALA A 107 3.89 1.86 10.74
N CYS A 108 4.50 2.38 9.66
CA CYS A 108 3.77 2.78 8.46
C CYS A 108 3.13 1.57 7.76
N ILE A 109 3.85 0.45 7.66
CA ILE A 109 3.32 -0.79 7.07
C ILE A 109 2.13 -1.31 7.88
N ARG A 110 2.19 -1.30 9.21
CA ARG A 110 1.03 -1.66 10.05
C ARG A 110 -0.17 -0.78 9.78
N ARG A 111 0.04 0.54 9.69
CA ARG A 111 -1.04 1.48 9.39
C ARG A 111 -1.58 1.29 7.98
N ALA A 112 -0.72 1.01 7.00
CA ALA A 112 -1.11 0.76 5.63
C ALA A 112 -1.93 -0.53 5.48
N ALA A 113 -1.53 -1.60 6.16
CA ALA A 113 -2.30 -2.84 6.19
C ALA A 113 -3.71 -2.63 6.78
N VAL A 114 -3.79 -1.81 7.82
CA VAL A 114 -5.07 -1.40 8.42
C VAL A 114 -5.85 -0.49 7.45
N ALA A 115 -5.23 0.53 6.85
CA ALA A 115 -5.90 1.42 5.89
C ALA A 115 -6.52 0.62 4.72
N ALA A 116 -5.72 -0.25 4.09
CA ALA A 116 -6.17 -1.09 3.00
C ALA A 116 -7.36 -1.97 3.40
N GLY A 117 -7.33 -2.57 4.59
CA GLY A 117 -8.47 -3.35 5.09
C GLY A 117 -9.74 -2.51 5.27
N ARG A 118 -9.62 -1.27 5.74
CA ARG A 118 -10.73 -0.32 5.87
C ARG A 118 -11.30 0.05 4.51
N ASP A 119 -10.44 0.34 3.56
CA ASP A 119 -10.84 0.80 2.22
C ASP A 119 -11.49 -0.33 1.42
N VAL A 120 -10.99 -1.56 1.58
CA VAL A 120 -11.67 -2.76 1.06
C VAL A 120 -13.08 -2.88 1.64
N LEU A 121 -13.27 -2.70 2.96
CA LEU A 121 -14.60 -2.77 3.56
C LEU A 121 -15.52 -1.65 3.07
N ALA A 122 -14.98 -0.46 2.83
CA ALA A 122 -15.74 0.64 2.25
C ALA A 122 -16.16 0.36 0.79
N GLN A 123 -15.33 -0.35 0.03
CA GLN A 123 -15.63 -0.77 -1.36
C GLN A 123 -16.56 -1.99 -1.43
N HIS A 124 -16.54 -2.84 -0.39
CA HIS A 124 -17.28 -4.10 -0.31
C HIS A 124 -18.19 -4.16 0.93
N PRO A 125 -19.26 -3.34 0.99
CA PRO A 125 -20.18 -3.31 2.12
C PRO A 125 -20.92 -4.64 2.35
N GLU A 126 -20.91 -5.55 1.38
CA GLU A 126 -21.39 -6.93 1.52
C GLU A 126 -20.63 -7.74 2.59
N LEU A 127 -19.34 -7.43 2.85
CA LEU A 127 -18.57 -8.10 3.90
C LEU A 127 -19.05 -7.71 5.29
N GLU A 128 -19.33 -6.43 5.51
CA GLU A 128 -19.90 -5.96 6.77
C GLU A 128 -21.30 -6.53 7.01
N GLN A 129 -22.10 -6.65 5.95
CA GLN A 129 -23.42 -7.28 6.03
C GLN A 129 -23.35 -8.78 6.37
N ALA A 130 -22.36 -9.49 5.82
CA ALA A 130 -22.11 -10.90 6.15
C ALA A 130 -21.77 -11.09 7.64
N TRP A 131 -20.91 -10.23 8.20
CA TRP A 131 -20.61 -10.27 9.64
C TRP A 131 -21.83 -9.91 10.50
N ALA A 132 -22.58 -8.87 10.14
CA ALA A 132 -23.74 -8.44 10.90
C ALA A 132 -24.87 -9.48 10.94
N SER A 133 -25.01 -10.28 9.87
CA SER A 133 -26.02 -11.34 9.77
C SER A 133 -25.58 -12.66 10.41
N GLY A 134 -24.29 -12.83 10.73
CA GLY A 134 -23.72 -14.09 11.20
C GLY A 134 -23.76 -15.20 10.16
N ASP A 135 -24.14 -14.88 8.91
CA ASP A 135 -24.16 -15.80 7.78
C ASP A 135 -22.86 -15.64 7.00
N THR A 136 -21.76 -16.13 7.57
CA THR A 136 -20.45 -16.10 6.90
C THR A 136 -20.36 -17.14 5.76
N GLY A 137 -21.46 -17.85 5.44
CA GLY A 137 -21.57 -18.76 4.30
C GLY A 137 -20.53 -19.89 4.23
N GLY A 138 -19.68 -20.03 5.26
CA GLY A 138 -18.54 -20.93 5.31
C GLY A 138 -17.50 -20.73 4.19
N ARG A 139 -17.49 -19.60 3.49
CA ARG A 139 -16.54 -19.35 2.38
C ARG A 139 -15.81 -18.05 2.64
N GLY A 140 -14.49 -18.09 2.64
CA GLY A 140 -13.60 -16.93 2.75
C GLY A 140 -13.80 -15.89 1.64
N PHE A 141 -12.92 -14.89 1.64
CA PHE A 141 -13.02 -13.72 0.78
C PHE A 141 -12.99 -14.11 -0.71
N PRO A 142 -13.90 -13.54 -1.53
CA PRO A 142 -13.81 -13.58 -2.98
C PRO A 142 -12.46 -13.08 -3.52
N SER A 143 -12.06 -13.57 -4.71
CA SER A 143 -10.74 -13.28 -5.28
C SER A 143 -10.56 -11.81 -5.64
N ASP A 144 -11.60 -11.16 -6.16
CA ASP A 144 -11.64 -9.72 -6.47
C ASP A 144 -11.33 -8.88 -5.24
N ILE A 145 -11.98 -9.15 -4.10
CA ILE A 145 -11.72 -8.48 -2.83
C ILE A 145 -10.26 -8.64 -2.38
N LEU A 146 -9.69 -9.84 -2.56
CA LEU A 146 -8.29 -10.11 -2.23
C LEU A 146 -7.32 -9.35 -3.16
N CYS A 147 -7.66 -9.20 -4.44
CA CYS A 147 -6.89 -8.41 -5.40
C CYS A 147 -6.95 -6.92 -5.08
N ASP A 148 -8.12 -6.40 -4.69
CA ASP A 148 -8.26 -5.01 -4.24
C ASP A 148 -7.47 -4.75 -2.95
N LEU A 149 -7.54 -5.66 -1.97
CA LEU A 149 -6.71 -5.61 -0.76
C LEU A 149 -5.22 -5.55 -1.08
N TYR A 150 -4.76 -6.39 -2.01
CA TYR A 150 -3.37 -6.39 -2.46
C TYR A 150 -2.97 -5.03 -3.03
N ARG A 151 -3.78 -4.49 -3.94
CA ARG A 151 -3.47 -3.24 -4.64
C ARG A 151 -3.46 -2.05 -3.70
N LEU A 152 -4.51 -1.92 -2.87
CA LEU A 152 -4.65 -0.88 -1.87
C LEU A 152 -3.48 -0.90 -0.88
N PHE A 153 -3.09 -2.08 -0.38
CA PHE A 153 -1.96 -2.21 0.54
C PHE A 153 -0.67 -1.59 -0.01
N PHE A 154 -0.28 -1.89 -1.25
CA PHE A 154 0.94 -1.32 -1.82
C PHE A 154 0.84 0.20 -2.02
N GLY A 155 -0.35 0.71 -2.35
CA GLY A 155 -0.60 2.14 -2.41
C GLY A 155 -0.44 2.81 -1.05
N ASP A 156 -1.08 2.24 -0.04
CA ASP A 156 -1.13 2.77 1.31
C ASP A 156 0.21 2.75 2.01
N VAL A 157 1.12 1.81 1.68
CA VAL A 157 2.47 1.81 2.28
C VAL A 157 3.22 3.10 1.96
N VAL A 158 3.11 3.60 0.72
CA VAL A 158 3.75 4.84 0.30
C VAL A 158 3.01 6.05 0.89
N ALA A 159 1.67 6.01 0.86
CA ALA A 159 0.84 7.06 1.43
C ALA A 159 1.10 7.25 2.93
N GLU A 160 1.09 6.18 3.73
CA GLU A 160 1.34 6.22 5.18
C GLU A 160 2.76 6.64 5.54
N PHE A 161 3.74 6.23 4.73
CA PHE A 161 5.11 6.69 4.91
C PHE A 161 5.19 8.20 4.69
N LEU A 162 4.67 8.71 3.56
CA LEU A 162 4.72 10.14 3.24
C LEU A 162 3.84 10.98 4.17
N ARG A 163 2.69 10.47 4.59
CA ARG A 163 1.85 11.06 5.65
C ARG A 163 2.65 11.28 6.93
N SER A 164 3.45 10.29 7.33
CA SER A 164 4.30 10.40 8.52
C SER A 164 5.40 11.47 8.35
N VAL A 165 5.97 11.58 7.16
CA VAL A 165 6.98 12.60 6.83
C VAL A 165 6.38 14.00 6.84
N VAL A 166 5.23 14.16 6.18
CA VAL A 166 4.44 15.40 6.14
C VAL A 166 4.08 15.83 7.55
N ALA A 167 3.56 14.92 8.39
CA ALA A 167 3.20 15.22 9.77
C ALA A 167 4.40 15.76 10.58
N GLU A 168 5.61 15.22 10.38
CA GLU A 168 6.82 15.74 11.02
C GLU A 168 7.22 17.13 10.48
N HIS A 169 7.08 17.36 9.17
CA HIS A 169 7.33 18.69 8.60
C HIS A 169 6.29 19.74 9.03
N VAL A 170 5.02 19.37 9.23
CA VAL A 170 3.96 20.27 9.71
C VAL A 170 4.17 20.66 11.17
N LYS A 171 4.56 19.71 12.04
CA LYS A 171 4.85 19.98 13.47
C LYS A 171 5.93 21.04 13.66
N LEU A 172 6.85 21.17 12.71
CA LEU A 172 7.92 22.17 12.73
C LEU A 172 7.48 23.53 12.20
N ALA A 173 6.40 23.60 11.43
CA ALA A 173 6.01 24.79 10.68
C ALA A 173 4.83 25.57 11.28
N VAL A 174 3.78 24.91 11.80
CA VAL A 174 2.54 25.61 12.19
C VAL A 174 1.83 24.91 13.37
N PRO A 175 1.69 25.55 14.56
CA PRO A 175 1.00 24.95 15.71
C PRO A 175 -0.54 24.93 15.64
N VAL A 176 -1.17 25.53 14.61
CA VAL A 176 -2.62 25.84 14.59
C VAL A 176 -3.22 25.62 13.20
N LEU A 177 -3.32 24.37 12.74
CA LEU A 177 -4.19 24.00 11.62
C LEU A 177 -5.41 23.25 12.19
N ALA A 178 -6.52 23.96 12.37
CA ALA A 178 -7.73 23.45 13.02
C ALA A 178 -8.91 23.21 12.04
N GLY A 179 -8.65 23.11 10.73
CA GLY A 179 -9.73 23.04 9.73
C GLY A 179 -9.52 22.07 8.57
N ALA A 180 -8.27 21.79 8.17
CA ALA A 180 -7.94 20.80 7.15
C ALA A 180 -6.68 20.07 7.59
N ASP A 181 -6.69 18.73 7.59
CA ASP A 181 -5.47 17.93 7.77
C ASP A 181 -4.82 17.75 6.40
N PRO A 182 -3.77 18.54 6.05
CA PRO A 182 -3.09 18.38 4.78
C PRO A 182 -2.39 17.01 4.67
N GLY A 183 -2.10 16.34 5.79
CA GLY A 183 -1.50 15.01 5.78
C GLY A 183 -2.40 13.98 5.11
N ASP A 184 -3.71 14.07 5.36
CA ASP A 184 -4.71 13.12 4.87
C ASP A 184 -4.90 13.28 3.36
N GLN A 185 -5.17 14.50 2.91
CA GLN A 185 -5.35 14.78 1.48
C GLN A 185 -4.10 14.45 0.65
N ILE A 186 -2.91 14.72 1.20
CA ILE A 186 -1.65 14.33 0.55
C ILE A 186 -1.54 12.80 0.47
N ALA A 187 -1.86 12.09 1.56
CA ALA A 187 -1.81 10.63 1.60
C ALA A 187 -2.78 10.00 0.59
N ASP A 188 -4.03 10.47 0.55
CA ASP A 188 -5.07 9.98 -0.35
C ASP A 188 -4.66 10.18 -1.81
N TRP A 189 -4.21 11.39 -2.17
CA TRP A 189 -3.72 11.66 -3.53
C TRP A 189 -2.53 10.77 -3.88
N ILE A 190 -1.58 10.56 -2.95
CA ILE A 190 -0.43 9.68 -3.19
C ILE A 190 -0.90 8.25 -3.45
N ALA A 191 -1.80 7.72 -2.62
CA ALA A 191 -2.33 6.37 -2.76
C ALA A 191 -2.93 6.17 -4.16
N ASP A 192 -3.78 7.10 -4.61
CA ASP A 192 -4.39 7.07 -5.94
C ASP A 192 -3.34 7.06 -7.06
N GLN A 193 -2.31 7.91 -6.96
CA GLN A 193 -1.25 7.96 -7.98
C GLN A 193 -0.45 6.66 -8.05
N VAL A 194 -0.03 6.11 -6.90
CA VAL A 194 0.80 4.91 -6.90
C VAL A 194 0.01 3.64 -7.16
N LEU A 195 -1.30 3.62 -6.90
CA LEU A 195 -2.18 2.48 -7.17
C LEU A 195 -2.19 2.10 -8.66
N THR A 196 -2.02 3.09 -9.55
CA THR A 196 -1.89 2.87 -11.00
C THR A 196 -0.64 2.08 -11.41
N LEU A 197 0.36 1.99 -10.52
CA LEU A 197 1.61 1.30 -10.74
C LEU A 197 1.62 -0.12 -10.13
N VAL A 198 0.57 -0.49 -9.40
CA VAL A 198 0.49 -1.79 -8.73
C VAL A 198 -0.13 -2.81 -9.68
N PRO A 199 0.57 -3.90 -10.02
CA PRO A 199 0.03 -4.95 -10.88
C PRO A 199 -1.18 -5.61 -10.20
N ASP A 200 -2.18 -5.96 -10.99
CA ASP A 200 -3.38 -6.63 -10.52
C ASP A 200 -3.18 -8.17 -10.52
N PRO A 201 -3.20 -8.84 -9.34
CA PRO A 201 -3.05 -10.29 -9.29
C PRO A 201 -4.18 -11.05 -10.01
N CYS A 202 -5.38 -10.49 -10.07
CA CYS A 202 -6.54 -11.11 -10.71
C CYS A 202 -6.43 -11.02 -12.23
N GLU A 203 -5.98 -9.88 -12.77
CA GLU A 203 -5.67 -9.74 -14.21
C GLU A 203 -4.59 -10.76 -14.62
N LYS A 204 -3.52 -10.87 -13.82
CA LYS A 204 -2.45 -11.84 -14.11
C LYS A 204 -2.90 -13.29 -14.01
N ALA A 205 -3.82 -13.60 -13.09
CA ALA A 205 -4.42 -14.93 -12.98
C ALA A 205 -5.26 -15.29 -14.21
N ALA A 206 -6.02 -14.34 -14.75
CA ALA A 206 -6.82 -14.53 -15.97
C ALA A 206 -5.94 -14.80 -17.20
N GLU A 207 -4.82 -14.09 -17.36
CA GLU A 207 -3.86 -14.35 -18.45
C GLU A 207 -3.29 -15.78 -18.39
N VAL A 208 -2.98 -16.26 -17.18
CA VAL A 208 -2.45 -17.63 -16.99
C VAL A 208 -3.52 -18.65 -17.37
N THR A 209 -4.78 -18.45 -17.00
CA THR A 209 -5.86 -19.38 -17.39
C THR A 209 -6.08 -19.40 -18.89
N ASP A 210 -6.11 -18.24 -19.54
CA ASP A 210 -6.35 -18.14 -20.99
C ASP A 210 -5.22 -18.84 -21.78
N SER A 211 -3.98 -18.69 -21.33
CA SER A 211 -2.82 -19.37 -21.95
C SER A 211 -2.86 -20.90 -21.83
N VAL A 212 -3.45 -21.43 -20.76
CA VAL A 212 -3.61 -22.87 -20.53
C VAL A 212 -4.73 -23.44 -21.41
N ASP A 213 -5.83 -22.70 -21.53
CA ASP A 213 -6.97 -23.07 -22.37
C ASP A 213 -6.59 -23.08 -23.86
N GLU A 214 -5.76 -22.13 -24.31
CA GLU A 214 -5.21 -22.09 -25.66
C GLU A 214 -4.20 -23.21 -25.97
N ALA A 215 -3.43 -23.65 -24.96
CA ALA A 215 -2.40 -24.68 -25.13
C ALA A 215 -2.94 -26.11 -25.20
N GLY A 216 -4.25 -26.32 -24.95
CA GLY A 216 -4.90 -27.64 -25.05
C GLY A 216 -4.23 -28.74 -24.20
N ALA A 217 -3.57 -28.35 -23.11
CA ALA A 217 -2.79 -29.27 -22.29
C ALA A 217 -3.71 -30.00 -21.30
N ALA A 218 -3.99 -31.27 -21.60
CA ALA A 218 -4.52 -32.22 -20.63
C ALA A 218 -3.46 -32.45 -19.54
N VAL A 219 -3.51 -31.67 -18.45
CA VAL A 219 -2.71 -31.93 -17.25
C VAL A 219 -3.61 -31.80 -16.03
N GLU A 220 -3.70 -32.90 -15.28
CA GLU A 220 -4.32 -33.06 -13.95
C GLU A 220 -3.68 -32.15 -12.85
N ALA A 221 -3.20 -30.96 -13.19
CA ALA A 221 -2.47 -30.07 -12.28
C ALA A 221 -3.02 -28.64 -12.19
N VAL A 222 -4.21 -28.35 -12.74
CA VAL A 222 -4.93 -27.09 -12.45
C VAL A 222 -6.23 -27.41 -11.74
N GLU A 223 -6.10 -27.94 -10.52
CA GLU A 223 -7.19 -27.88 -9.56
C GLU A 223 -7.38 -26.40 -9.18
N ASN A 224 -8.37 -25.77 -9.81
CA ASN A 224 -8.90 -24.44 -9.53
C ASN A 224 -7.95 -23.25 -9.85
N PRO A 225 -8.23 -22.42 -10.87
CA PRO A 225 -7.52 -21.14 -11.09
C PRO A 225 -7.44 -20.25 -9.84
N VAL A 226 -8.49 -20.33 -9.03
CA VAL A 226 -8.66 -19.62 -7.76
C VAL A 226 -7.64 -20.08 -6.70
N SER A 227 -7.08 -21.28 -6.81
CA SER A 227 -6.09 -21.80 -5.87
C SER A 227 -4.71 -21.13 -6.04
N VAL A 228 -4.41 -20.60 -7.23
CA VAL A 228 -3.09 -20.08 -7.64
C VAL A 228 -2.90 -18.60 -7.28
N LEU A 229 -3.98 -17.86 -7.01
CA LEU A 229 -3.95 -16.42 -6.76
C LEU A 229 -2.90 -15.98 -5.71
N PRO A 230 -2.76 -16.61 -4.52
CA PRO A 230 -1.73 -16.22 -3.56
C PRO A 230 -0.29 -16.40 -4.09
N ALA A 231 -0.05 -17.42 -4.91
CA ALA A 231 1.26 -17.64 -5.53
C ALA A 231 1.56 -16.58 -6.60
N ILE A 232 0.55 -16.18 -7.38
CA ILE A 232 0.65 -15.09 -8.36
C ILE A 232 0.91 -13.78 -7.64
N ALA A 233 0.09 -13.41 -6.65
CA ALA A 233 0.26 -12.22 -5.83
C ALA A 233 1.68 -12.15 -5.26
N ARG A 234 2.17 -13.26 -4.69
CA ARG A 234 3.54 -13.35 -4.18
C ARG A 234 4.61 -13.11 -5.24
N SER A 235 4.43 -13.66 -6.45
CA SER A 235 5.36 -13.44 -7.56
C SER A 235 5.40 -11.99 -8.06
N LEU A 236 4.30 -11.25 -7.85
CA LEU A 236 4.16 -9.84 -8.22
C LEU A 236 4.74 -8.88 -7.17
N VAL A 237 4.96 -9.32 -5.93
CA VAL A 237 5.47 -8.47 -4.83
C VAL A 237 6.73 -7.69 -5.22
N PRO A 238 7.76 -8.28 -5.85
CA PRO A 238 8.94 -7.52 -6.27
C PRO A 238 8.63 -6.44 -7.31
N HIS A 239 7.69 -6.69 -8.22
CA HIS A 239 7.28 -5.72 -9.23
C HIS A 239 6.46 -4.59 -8.60
N ALA A 240 5.46 -4.92 -7.77
CA ALA A 240 4.66 -3.94 -7.03
C ALA A 240 5.53 -3.04 -6.15
N ALA A 241 6.42 -3.61 -5.35
CA ALA A 241 7.34 -2.86 -4.50
C ALA A 241 8.27 -1.94 -5.31
N ARG A 242 8.76 -2.39 -6.47
CA ARG A 242 9.56 -1.53 -7.35
C ARG A 242 8.73 -0.42 -7.97
N GLY A 243 7.49 -0.71 -8.41
CA GLY A 243 6.57 0.25 -9.02
C GLY A 243 6.26 1.40 -8.08
N VAL A 244 5.69 1.11 -6.91
CA VAL A 244 5.26 2.15 -5.95
C VAL A 244 6.42 2.99 -5.40
N LEU A 245 7.63 2.40 -5.33
CA LEU A 245 8.85 3.10 -4.90
C LEU A 245 9.60 3.79 -6.04
N GLY A 246 9.05 3.79 -7.26
CA GLY A 246 9.62 4.47 -8.41
C GLY A 246 10.90 3.84 -8.95
N LEU A 247 11.16 2.57 -8.64
CA LEU A 247 12.32 1.82 -9.14
C LEU A 247 12.11 1.21 -10.52
N ILE A 248 10.91 1.32 -11.09
CA ILE A 248 10.63 1.00 -12.49
C ILE A 248 10.70 2.31 -13.27
N THR A 249 11.56 2.35 -14.29
CA THR A 249 11.59 3.41 -15.31
C THR A 249 11.06 2.81 -16.60
N GLY A 250 10.35 3.58 -17.44
CA GLY A 250 9.63 3.10 -18.64
C GLY A 250 10.43 2.35 -19.72
N GLU A 251 11.71 2.04 -19.47
CA GLU A 251 12.53 1.12 -20.28
C GLU A 251 12.35 -0.36 -19.87
N GLU A 252 11.86 -0.65 -18.65
CA GLU A 252 11.64 -2.03 -18.17
C GLU A 252 10.22 -2.56 -18.44
N GLU A 253 9.32 -1.73 -18.95
CA GLU A 253 7.91 -2.06 -19.24
C GLU A 253 7.74 -3.01 -20.46
N THR A 254 8.83 -3.31 -21.19
CA THR A 254 8.82 -4.14 -22.40
C THR A 254 9.44 -5.54 -22.24
N ALA A 255 9.81 -5.94 -21.02
CA ALA A 255 10.53 -7.20 -20.79
C ALA A 255 9.86 -8.18 -19.79
N ALA A 256 8.56 -8.02 -19.50
CA ALA A 256 7.79 -8.98 -18.71
C ALA A 256 6.67 -9.60 -19.56
#